data_AF-A0A170YI87-F1
#
_entry.id   AF-A0A170YI87-F1
#
_cell.length_a   1.000
_cell.length_b   1.000
_cell.length_c   1.000
_cell.angle_alpha   90.00
_cell.angle_beta   90.00
_cell.angle_gamma   90.00
#
_symmetry.space_group_name_H-M   'P 1'
#
loop_
_entity.id
_entity.type
_entity.pdbx_description
1 polymer ?
#
loop_
_entity_poly.entity_id
_entity_poly.type
_entity_poly.pdbx_seq_one_letter_code
_entity_poly.pdbx_strand_id
1 'polypeptide(L)'
;RGRYGPECDWWSLGVCMYEMLYGETPFYAESLVETYGKIMNHKNCFDFPCGTDYEVSEEAKDLMRHLICSSDFRLGQNGVEDFKDHAWFRGLDWSTLRESRAPYVPEVSSPTDTSNFDVDDNDIRCSDTAPPSTANSAFSGLHLPFVGFTFTQGSCTNDLASLPVGGMDGSAGQALTKRVRVLEQENLQLNKNLADLRNIRSIQVGNEGDGSKKMSPTADSNSVNSGMR
;
A
#
# COMPACT_ATOMS: atom_id res chain seq x y z
N ARG A 1 -8.95 -34.54 -1.48
CA ARG A 1 -8.38 -33.17 -1.40
C ARG A 1 -7.44 -33.15 -0.20
N GLY A 2 -6.16 -32.83 -0.40
CA GLY A 2 -5.24 -32.62 0.72
C GLY A 2 -5.70 -31.43 1.57
N ARG A 3 -5.54 -31.54 2.89
CA ARG A 3 -5.71 -30.41 3.80
C ARG A 3 -4.32 -29.91 4.17
N TYR A 4 -4.13 -28.60 4.12
CA TYR A 4 -2.95 -27.89 4.58
C TYR A 4 -3.43 -26.59 5.23
N GLY A 5 -2.59 -25.97 6.04
CA GLY A 5 -2.84 -24.72 6.74
C GLY A 5 -1.62 -23.80 6.69
N PRO A 6 -1.45 -22.91 7.69
CA PRO A 6 -0.39 -21.90 7.70
C PRO A 6 1.03 -22.49 7.77
N GLU A 7 1.18 -23.79 8.05
CA GLU A 7 2.49 -24.44 8.07
C GLU A 7 3.23 -24.39 6.72
N CYS A 8 2.52 -24.22 5.60
CA CYS A 8 3.15 -24.04 4.29
C CYS A 8 3.98 -22.75 4.21
N ASP A 9 3.59 -21.71 4.94
CA ASP A 9 4.29 -20.43 4.96
C ASP A 9 5.63 -20.58 5.68
N TRP A 10 5.66 -21.34 6.78
CA TRP A 10 6.90 -21.65 7.51
C TRP A 10 7.87 -22.53 6.71
N TRP A 11 7.37 -23.44 5.89
CA TRP A 11 8.22 -24.16 4.93
C TRP A 11 8.87 -23.19 3.95
N SER A 12 8.07 -22.29 3.37
CA SER A 12 8.54 -21.29 2.41
C SER A 12 9.56 -20.35 3.05
N LEU A 13 9.37 -19.94 4.31
CA LEU A 13 10.35 -19.19 5.09
C LEU A 13 11.68 -19.95 5.21
N GLY A 14 11.65 -21.25 5.48
CA GLY A 14 12.84 -22.10 5.51
C GLY A 14 13.59 -22.10 4.18
N VAL A 15 12.86 -22.21 3.07
CA VAL A 15 13.41 -22.14 1.71
C VAL A 15 14.06 -20.77 1.43
N CYS A 16 13.38 -19.67 1.77
CA CYS A 16 13.94 -18.32 1.64
C CYS A 16 15.19 -18.13 2.52
N MET A 17 15.19 -18.67 3.73
CA MET A 17 16.36 -18.61 4.62
C MET A 17 17.56 -19.36 4.03
N TYR A 18 17.33 -20.52 3.44
CA TYR A 18 18.37 -21.27 2.74
C TYR A 18 18.94 -20.45 1.58
N GLU A 19 18.07 -19.89 0.74
CA GLU A 19 18.50 -19.07 -0.41
C GLU A 19 19.29 -17.82 0.01
N MET A 20 18.87 -17.14 1.08
CA MET A 20 19.61 -15.98 1.61
C MET A 20 21.02 -16.33 2.12
N LEU A 21 21.24 -17.55 2.63
CA LEU A 21 22.50 -17.96 3.23
C LEU A 21 23.43 -18.74 2.28
N TYR A 22 22.86 -19.44 1.30
CA TYR A 22 23.61 -20.25 0.34
C TYR A 22 23.59 -19.68 -1.09
N GLY A 23 22.74 -18.69 -1.38
CA GLY A 23 22.65 -18.06 -2.71
C GLY A 23 21.94 -18.90 -3.78
N GLU A 24 21.45 -20.09 -3.42
CA GLU A 24 20.74 -21.01 -4.32
C GLU A 24 19.53 -21.62 -3.61
N THR A 25 18.56 -22.15 -4.36
CA THR A 25 17.40 -22.82 -3.76
C THR A 25 17.73 -24.27 -3.36
N PRO A 26 17.21 -24.77 -2.22
CA PRO A 26 17.56 -26.10 -1.69
C PRO A 26 17.07 -27.28 -2.56
N PHE A 27 16.10 -27.03 -3.43
CA PHE A 27 15.51 -28.06 -4.30
C PHE A 27 15.70 -27.75 -5.78
N TYR A 28 16.70 -26.93 -6.12
CA TYR A 28 17.01 -26.57 -7.51
C TYR A 28 17.12 -27.82 -8.40
N ALA A 29 16.47 -27.78 -9.56
CA ALA A 29 16.59 -28.77 -10.62
C ALA A 29 16.27 -28.11 -11.97
N GLU A 30 16.69 -28.73 -13.08
CA GLU A 30 16.46 -28.19 -14.42
C GLU A 30 15.00 -28.31 -14.87
N SER A 31 14.23 -29.21 -14.23
CA SER A 31 12.81 -29.41 -14.54
C SER A 31 11.91 -29.24 -13.32
N LEU A 32 10.68 -28.77 -13.55
CA LEU A 32 9.65 -28.67 -12.51
C LEU A 32 9.30 -30.04 -11.92
N VAL A 33 9.29 -31.09 -12.74
CA VAL A 33 8.98 -32.46 -12.30
C VAL A 33 10.03 -32.95 -11.30
N GLU A 34 11.31 -32.71 -11.57
CA GLU A 34 12.39 -33.06 -10.65
C GLU A 34 12.36 -32.21 -9.38
N THR A 35 12.10 -30.91 -9.51
CA THR A 35 11.93 -30.01 -8.35
C THR A 35 10.83 -30.53 -7.43
N TYR A 36 9.66 -30.88 -7.98
CA TYR A 36 8.57 -31.49 -7.22
C TYR A 36 8.96 -32.84 -6.62
N GLY A 37 9.70 -33.67 -7.36
CA GLY A 37 10.23 -34.93 -6.86
C GLY A 37 11.13 -34.74 -5.63
N LYS A 38 12.05 -33.76 -5.68
CA LYS A 38 12.95 -33.42 -4.58
C LYS A 38 12.18 -32.89 -3.36
N ILE A 39 11.18 -32.02 -3.56
CA ILE A 39 10.34 -31.48 -2.48
C ILE A 39 9.54 -32.62 -1.81
N MET A 40 8.92 -33.50 -2.60
CA MET A 40 8.16 -34.63 -2.07
C MET A 40 9.05 -35.62 -1.31
N ASN A 41 10.30 -35.80 -1.74
CA ASN A 41 11.30 -36.65 -1.10
C ASN A 41 12.29 -35.84 -0.23
N HIS A 42 11.87 -34.71 0.34
CA HIS A 42 12.77 -33.77 1.02
C HIS A 42 13.64 -34.41 2.10
N LYS A 43 13.16 -35.44 2.82
CA LYS A 43 13.94 -36.14 3.85
C LYS A 43 15.25 -36.74 3.34
N ASN A 44 15.33 -37.06 2.06
CA ASN A 44 16.52 -37.65 1.43
C ASN A 44 17.20 -36.68 0.44
N CYS A 45 16.51 -35.61 0.03
CA CYS A 45 17.01 -34.67 -0.99
C CYS A 45 17.43 -33.32 -0.41
N PHE A 46 17.02 -32.99 0.81
CA PHE A 46 17.45 -31.79 1.51
C PHE A 46 18.72 -32.10 2.31
N ASP A 47 19.81 -31.42 1.96
CA ASP A 47 21.05 -31.42 2.72
C ASP A 47 21.77 -30.08 2.54
N PHE A 48 22.74 -29.80 3.38
CA PHE A 48 23.58 -28.61 3.27
C PHE A 48 24.86 -28.93 2.49
N PRO A 49 25.34 -28.03 1.62
CA PRO A 49 26.62 -28.19 0.96
C PRO A 49 27.76 -28.37 1.98
N CYS A 50 28.59 -29.41 1.80
CA CYS A 50 29.75 -29.69 2.68
C CYS A 50 31.00 -28.85 2.34
N GLY A 51 30.92 -27.94 1.36
CA GLY A 51 32.04 -27.12 0.93
C GLY A 51 32.42 -26.05 1.96
N THR A 52 33.68 -25.63 1.94
CA THR A 52 34.20 -24.52 2.78
C THR A 52 33.75 -23.14 2.30
N ASP A 53 33.04 -23.08 1.17
CA ASP A 53 32.62 -21.82 0.54
C ASP A 53 31.48 -21.12 1.30
N TYR A 54 30.85 -21.80 2.27
CA TYR A 54 29.72 -21.29 3.04
C TYR A 54 30.05 -21.22 4.54
N GLU A 55 30.03 -20.02 5.11
CA GLU A 55 30.14 -19.79 6.55
C GLU A 55 28.75 -19.65 7.19
N VAL A 56 28.03 -20.78 7.32
CA VAL A 56 26.70 -20.82 7.94
C VAL A 56 26.76 -21.48 9.31
N SER A 57 26.24 -20.80 10.34
CA SER A 57 26.24 -21.30 11.71
C SER A 57 25.38 -22.57 11.87
N GLU A 58 25.69 -23.36 12.90
CA GLU A 58 24.88 -24.55 13.20
C GLU A 58 23.48 -24.18 13.69
N GLU A 59 23.30 -23.04 14.37
CA GLU A 59 21.98 -22.54 14.77
C GLU A 59 21.11 -22.17 13.56
N ALA A 60 21.69 -21.63 12.49
CA ALA A 60 20.96 -21.34 11.25
C ALA A 60 20.54 -22.64 10.55
N LYS A 61 21.46 -23.61 10.45
CA LYS A 61 21.16 -24.94 9.88
C LYS A 61 20.10 -25.67 10.69
N ASP A 62 20.15 -25.57 12.02
CA ASP A 62 19.15 -26.15 12.91
C ASP A 62 17.76 -25.53 12.67
N LEU A 63 17.66 -24.21 12.57
CA LEU A 63 16.39 -23.54 12.23
C LEU A 63 15.85 -24.03 10.88
N MET A 64 16.70 -24.08 9.85
CA MET A 64 16.31 -24.56 8.53
C MET A 64 15.85 -26.02 8.55
N ARG A 65 16.50 -26.90 9.31
CA ARG A 65 16.04 -28.29 9.49
C ARG A 65 14.66 -28.37 10.15
N HIS A 66 14.34 -27.45 11.05
CA HIS A 66 13.03 -27.38 11.70
C HIS A 66 11.94 -26.66 10.88
N LEU A 67 12.31 -26.03 9.76
CA LEU A 67 11.37 -25.43 8.80
C LEU A 67 11.16 -26.31 7.56
N ILE A 68 12.25 -26.82 6.99
CA ILE A 68 12.28 -27.70 5.81
C ILE A 68 12.16 -29.17 6.26
N CYS A 69 11.10 -29.46 7.00
CA CYS A 69 10.77 -30.80 7.48
C CYS A 69 9.28 -31.11 7.31
N SER A 70 8.86 -32.32 7.72
CA SER A 70 7.44 -32.70 7.68
C SER A 70 6.61 -31.79 8.59
N SER A 71 5.39 -31.47 8.17
CA SER A 71 4.49 -30.55 8.89
C SER A 71 4.30 -30.89 10.37
N ASP A 72 4.28 -32.18 10.71
CA ASP A 72 4.07 -32.67 12.07
C ASP A 72 5.13 -32.22 13.07
N PHE A 73 6.33 -31.87 12.59
CA PHE A 73 7.48 -31.46 13.43
C PHE A 73 7.94 -30.03 13.14
N ARG A 74 7.28 -29.34 12.21
CA ARG A 74 7.70 -28.02 11.75
C ARG A 74 7.45 -26.97 12.84
N LEU A 75 8.40 -26.06 13.02
CA LEU A 75 8.21 -24.90 13.90
C LEU A 75 7.06 -24.02 13.38
N GLY A 76 6.43 -23.30 14.31
CA GLY A 76 5.32 -22.40 14.03
C GLY A 76 3.95 -23.01 14.30
N GLN A 77 3.88 -24.21 14.88
CA GLN A 77 2.63 -24.81 15.38
C GLN A 77 2.08 -24.03 16.58
N ASN A 78 2.96 -23.46 17.41
CA ASN A 78 2.57 -22.55 18.50
C ASN A 78 2.64 -21.07 18.06
N GLY A 79 2.66 -20.81 16.75
CA GLY A 79 2.83 -19.48 16.19
C GLY A 79 4.26 -18.97 16.32
N VAL A 80 4.41 -17.65 16.48
CA VAL A 80 5.72 -16.98 16.43
C VAL A 80 6.62 -17.27 17.64
N GLU A 81 6.07 -17.73 18.77
CA GLU A 81 6.84 -17.97 20.00
C GLU A 81 7.91 -19.06 19.79
N ASP A 82 7.61 -20.09 19.00
CA ASP A 82 8.57 -21.14 18.59
C ASP A 82 9.86 -20.54 18.00
N PHE A 83 9.75 -19.42 17.29
CA PHE A 83 10.89 -18.73 16.67
C PHE A 83 11.61 -17.82 17.62
N LYS A 84 10.90 -17.12 18.51
CA LYS A 84 11.51 -16.21 19.49
C LYS A 84 12.45 -16.93 20.44
N ASP A 85 12.13 -18.18 20.77
CA ASP A 85 12.93 -19.03 21.66
C ASP A 85 14.09 -19.74 20.94
N HIS A 86 14.12 -19.69 19.60
CA HIS A 86 15.14 -20.39 18.82
C HIS A 86 16.52 -19.72 18.94
N ALA A 87 17.57 -20.54 19.11
CA ALA A 87 18.93 -20.06 19.35
C ALA A 87 19.49 -19.14 18.25
N TRP A 88 19.01 -19.30 17.01
CA TRP A 88 19.38 -18.45 15.87
C TRP A 88 19.03 -16.97 16.09
N PHE A 89 17.93 -16.69 16.79
CA PHE A 89 17.48 -15.32 17.07
C PHE A 89 17.93 -14.82 18.44
N ARG A 90 18.89 -15.49 19.08
CA ARG A 90 19.41 -15.09 20.40
C ARG A 90 19.96 -13.67 20.35
N GLY A 91 19.49 -12.83 21.26
CA GLY A 91 19.91 -11.42 21.36
C GLY A 91 19.11 -10.45 20.48
N LEU A 92 18.15 -10.96 19.68
CA LEU A 92 17.22 -10.12 18.96
C LEU A 92 16.11 -9.62 19.90
N ASP A 93 15.95 -8.30 20.01
CA ASP A 93 14.79 -7.71 20.68
C ASP A 93 13.62 -7.61 19.70
N TRP A 94 12.71 -8.59 19.79
CA TRP A 94 11.51 -8.66 18.96
C TRP A 94 10.54 -7.49 19.16
N SER A 95 10.58 -6.82 20.33
CA SER A 95 9.66 -5.73 20.65
C SER A 95 10.05 -4.42 19.96
N THR A 96 11.36 -4.16 19.84
CA THR A 96 11.91 -2.94 19.23
C THR A 96 12.39 -3.15 17.80
N LEU A 97 12.25 -4.36 17.24
CA LEU A 97 12.82 -4.75 15.94
C LEU A 97 12.46 -3.75 14.82
N ARG A 98 11.21 -3.30 14.78
CA ARG A 98 10.70 -2.37 13.76
C ARG A 98 11.31 -0.96 13.86
N GLU A 99 11.79 -0.58 15.02
CA GLU A 99 12.39 0.72 15.31
C GLU A 99 13.91 0.68 15.22
N SER A 100 14.50 -0.52 15.19
CA SER A 100 15.94 -0.71 15.04
C SER A 100 16.44 -0.26 13.67
N ARG A 101 17.73 0.09 13.59
CA ARG A 101 18.36 0.46 12.32
C ARG A 101 18.52 -0.79 11.44
N ALA A 102 17.86 -0.78 10.28
CA ALA A 102 18.02 -1.84 9.28
C ALA A 102 19.48 -1.93 8.77
N PRO A 103 19.98 -3.15 8.46
CA PRO A 103 21.34 -3.33 7.95
C PRO A 103 21.54 -2.76 6.55
N TYR A 104 20.48 -2.67 5.75
CA TYR A 104 20.46 -2.06 4.44
C TYR A 104 19.38 -0.97 4.37
N VAL A 105 19.72 0.17 3.80
CA VAL A 105 18.80 1.27 3.52
C VAL A 105 18.86 1.52 2.01
N PRO A 106 17.76 1.32 1.27
CA PRO A 106 17.78 1.46 -0.18
C PRO A 106 17.99 2.91 -0.59
N GLU A 107 18.72 3.11 -1.69
CA GLU A 107 18.84 4.40 -2.34
C GLU A 107 17.58 4.70 -3.14
N VAL A 108 16.98 5.86 -2.91
CA VAL A 108 15.74 6.28 -3.57
C VAL A 108 15.89 7.73 -3.99
N SER A 109 15.77 7.98 -5.29
CA SER A 109 15.95 9.31 -5.88
C SER A 109 14.69 10.18 -5.82
N SER A 110 13.50 9.57 -5.85
CA SER A 110 12.21 10.27 -5.82
C SER A 110 11.08 9.35 -5.35
N PRO A 111 9.91 9.89 -4.96
CA PRO A 111 8.74 9.08 -4.56
C PRO A 111 8.18 8.16 -5.66
N THR A 112 8.58 8.34 -6.92
CA THR A 112 8.17 7.53 -8.07
C THR A 112 9.33 6.71 -8.66
N ASP A 113 10.44 6.60 -7.93
CA ASP A 113 11.61 5.84 -8.36
C ASP A 113 11.28 4.34 -8.39
N THR A 114 11.48 3.71 -9.56
CA THR A 114 11.26 2.28 -9.78
C THR A 114 12.56 1.50 -9.93
N SER A 115 13.72 2.10 -9.70
CA SER A 115 15.05 1.49 -9.92
C SER A 115 15.37 0.29 -9.04
N ASN A 116 14.68 0.15 -7.89
CA ASN A 116 14.83 -0.99 -6.98
C ASN A 116 13.95 -2.19 -7.37
N PHE A 117 13.26 -2.13 -8.52
CA PHE A 117 12.42 -3.21 -9.04
C PHE A 117 12.92 -3.64 -10.41
N ASP A 118 12.85 -4.94 -10.69
CA ASP A 118 13.09 -5.48 -12.02
C ASP A 118 11.79 -5.33 -12.83
N VAL A 119 11.78 -4.39 -13.79
CA VAL A 119 10.59 -4.07 -14.59
C VAL A 119 10.80 -4.60 -16.01
N ASP A 120 10.07 -5.66 -16.34
CA ASP A 120 10.00 -6.17 -17.72
C ASP A 120 9.06 -5.30 -18.57
N ASP A 121 9.63 -4.51 -19.48
CA ASP A 121 8.87 -3.64 -20.41
C ASP A 121 7.91 -4.40 -21.34
N ASN A 122 8.01 -5.73 -21.43
CA ASN A 122 7.22 -6.58 -22.33
C ASN A 122 5.83 -6.95 -21.79
N ASP A 123 5.52 -6.67 -20.52
CA ASP A 123 4.27 -7.11 -19.88
C ASP A 123 3.14 -6.08 -19.88
N ILE A 124 3.25 -5.00 -20.69
CA ILE A 124 2.09 -4.20 -21.10
C ILE A 124 1.25 -5.03 -22.09
N ARG A 125 0.66 -6.11 -21.58
CA ARG A 125 -0.38 -6.86 -22.28
C ARG A 125 -1.59 -5.95 -22.34
N CYS A 126 -1.90 -5.45 -23.54
CA CYS A 126 -3.24 -4.99 -23.84
C CYS A 126 -4.16 -6.15 -23.47
N SER A 127 -4.95 -6.00 -22.39
CA SER A 127 -5.80 -7.09 -21.92
C SER A 127 -6.86 -7.35 -22.99
N ASP A 128 -6.69 -8.43 -23.75
CA ASP A 128 -7.67 -8.94 -24.71
C ASP A 128 -8.94 -9.52 -24.02
N THR A 129 -9.06 -9.33 -22.71
CA THR A 129 -10.15 -9.86 -21.90
C THR A 129 -11.42 -9.04 -22.17
N ALA A 130 -12.30 -9.57 -23.03
CA ALA A 130 -13.64 -9.04 -23.20
C ALA A 130 -14.56 -9.46 -22.02
N PRO A 131 -15.53 -8.61 -21.63
CA PRO A 131 -16.55 -9.03 -20.67
C PRO A 131 -17.35 -10.24 -21.21
N PRO A 132 -17.84 -11.14 -20.34
CA PRO A 132 -18.58 -12.32 -20.75
C PRO A 132 -19.81 -11.96 -21.61
N SER A 133 -19.91 -12.57 -22.79
CA SER A 133 -21.00 -12.33 -23.76
C SER A 133 -22.34 -12.97 -23.36
N THR A 134 -22.37 -13.78 -22.31
CA THR A 134 -23.52 -14.59 -21.87
C THR A 134 -24.41 -13.89 -20.83
N ALA A 135 -24.35 -12.56 -20.74
CA ALA A 135 -25.15 -11.80 -19.79
C ALA A 135 -26.65 -11.97 -20.08
N ASN A 136 -27.36 -12.66 -19.18
CA ASN A 136 -28.83 -12.69 -19.19
C ASN A 136 -29.37 -11.26 -19.11
N SER A 137 -30.29 -10.90 -20.01
CA SER A 137 -30.93 -9.56 -20.05
C SER A 137 -31.68 -9.21 -18.75
N ALA A 138 -32.19 -10.22 -18.03
CA ALA A 138 -32.93 -10.00 -16.78
C ALA A 138 -32.02 -9.69 -15.58
N PHE A 139 -30.89 -10.38 -15.43
CA PHE A 139 -29.92 -10.18 -14.36
C PHE A 139 -28.62 -10.90 -14.72
N SER A 140 -27.54 -10.15 -14.94
CA SER A 140 -26.25 -10.72 -15.33
C SER A 140 -25.44 -11.23 -14.13
N GLY A 141 -25.59 -10.62 -12.95
CA GLY A 141 -24.86 -10.98 -11.73
C GLY A 141 -23.34 -10.83 -11.80
N LEU A 142 -22.78 -10.32 -12.90
CA LEU A 142 -21.34 -10.32 -13.19
C LEU A 142 -20.52 -9.52 -12.18
N HIS A 143 -21.12 -8.52 -11.53
CA HIS A 143 -20.43 -7.69 -10.54
C HIS A 143 -20.62 -8.17 -9.10
N LEU A 144 -21.45 -9.18 -8.84
CA LEU A 144 -21.65 -9.70 -7.48
C LEU A 144 -20.36 -10.15 -6.79
N PRO A 145 -19.37 -10.76 -7.48
CA PRO A 145 -18.09 -11.12 -6.85
C PRO A 145 -17.28 -9.93 -6.32
N PHE A 146 -17.58 -8.69 -6.73
CA PHE A 146 -16.85 -7.49 -6.33
C PHE A 146 -17.61 -6.64 -5.29
N VAL A 147 -18.79 -7.06 -4.88
CA VAL A 147 -19.54 -6.37 -3.82
C VAL A 147 -18.75 -6.47 -2.51
N GLY A 148 -18.54 -5.34 -1.83
CA GLY A 148 -17.71 -5.26 -0.62
C GLY A 148 -16.21 -5.11 -0.88
N PHE A 149 -15.77 -5.08 -2.15
CA PHE A 149 -14.36 -4.86 -2.48
C PHE A 149 -13.88 -3.43 -2.19
N THR A 150 -14.79 -2.46 -2.29
CA THR A 150 -14.44 -1.03 -2.14
C THR A 150 -14.04 -0.73 -0.70
N PHE A 151 -12.83 -0.21 -0.52
CA PHE A 151 -12.31 0.25 0.76
C PHE A 151 -11.90 1.72 0.69
N THR A 152 -12.14 2.48 1.76
CA THR A 152 -11.72 3.89 1.87
C THR A 152 -11.12 4.13 3.24
N GLN A 153 -9.79 4.22 3.29
CA GLN A 153 -9.05 4.50 4.52
C GLN A 153 -9.49 5.84 5.14
N GLY A 154 -9.73 5.84 6.44
CA GLY A 154 -10.17 7.04 7.17
C GLY A 154 -11.66 7.37 7.06
N SER A 155 -12.44 6.65 6.23
CA SER A 155 -13.90 6.75 6.26
C SER A 155 -14.48 6.13 7.53
N CYS A 156 -15.50 6.74 8.13
CA CYS A 156 -16.24 6.14 9.24
C CYS A 156 -17.18 5.00 8.81
N THR A 157 -17.32 4.76 7.52
CA THR A 157 -18.19 3.72 6.94
C THR A 157 -17.40 2.55 6.36
N ASN A 158 -16.07 2.51 6.54
CA ASN A 158 -15.27 1.37 6.10
C ASN A 158 -15.38 0.22 7.11
N ASP A 159 -14.97 -0.98 6.69
CA ASP A 159 -15.08 -2.20 7.49
C ASP A 159 -14.27 -2.19 8.80
N LEU A 160 -13.28 -1.30 8.92
CA LEU A 160 -12.47 -1.12 10.13
C LEU A 160 -13.08 -0.10 11.10
N ALA A 161 -14.00 0.74 10.61
CA ALA A 161 -14.63 1.75 11.42
C ALA A 161 -15.74 1.11 12.25
N SER A 162 -15.63 1.25 13.56
CA SER A 162 -16.78 1.07 14.43
C SER A 162 -17.70 2.27 14.23
N LEU A 163 -18.80 2.08 13.49
CA LEU A 163 -19.91 3.01 13.64
C LEU A 163 -20.30 2.98 15.13
N PRO A 164 -20.48 4.13 15.78
CA PRO A 164 -21.07 4.16 17.11
C PRO A 164 -22.48 3.59 16.98
N VAL A 165 -22.61 2.29 17.21
CA VAL A 165 -23.89 1.63 17.45
C VAL A 165 -24.53 2.40 18.58
N GLY A 166 -25.73 2.94 18.35
CA GLY A 166 -26.45 3.76 19.30
C GLY A 166 -26.65 3.08 20.65
N GLY A 167 -25.64 3.18 21.51
CA GLY A 167 -25.78 3.25 22.95
C GLY A 167 -26.28 4.65 23.26
N MET A 168 -27.35 4.71 24.02
CA MET A 168 -28.15 5.89 24.31
C MET A 168 -27.44 6.86 25.28
N ASP A 169 -26.17 7.19 25.04
CA ASP A 169 -25.42 8.17 25.82
C ASP A 169 -25.14 9.38 24.93
N GLY A 170 -25.86 10.47 25.17
CA GLY A 170 -25.89 11.72 24.38
C GLY A 170 -24.58 12.51 24.25
N SER A 171 -23.42 11.86 24.42
CA SER A 171 -22.09 12.47 24.38
C SER A 171 -21.57 12.66 22.94
N ALA A 172 -21.71 11.66 22.07
CA ALA A 172 -21.21 11.75 20.68
C ALA A 172 -22.02 12.75 19.83
N GLY A 173 -23.35 12.76 20.00
CA GLY A 173 -24.23 13.76 19.40
C GLY A 173 -23.88 15.17 19.86
N GLN A 174 -23.61 15.37 21.17
CA GLN A 174 -23.16 16.66 21.69
C GLN A 174 -21.81 17.09 21.14
N ALA A 175 -20.85 16.18 20.95
CA ALA A 175 -19.54 16.49 20.39
C ALA A 175 -19.65 16.96 18.93
N LEU A 176 -20.46 16.27 18.12
CA LEU A 176 -20.70 16.66 16.73
C LEU A 176 -21.47 18.00 16.64
N THR A 177 -22.53 18.18 17.44
CA THR A 177 -23.27 19.46 17.49
C THR A 177 -22.40 20.61 17.99
N LYS A 178 -21.48 20.38 18.93
CA LYS A 178 -20.48 21.37 19.36
C LYS A 178 -19.54 21.73 18.21
N ARG A 179 -19.03 20.74 17.48
CA ARG A 179 -18.13 20.96 16.34
C ARG A 179 -18.82 21.76 15.22
N VAL A 180 -20.07 21.44 14.90
CA VAL A 180 -20.88 22.18 13.92
C VAL A 180 -21.08 23.64 14.36
N ARG A 181 -21.43 23.89 15.64
CA ARG A 181 -21.60 25.27 16.14
C ARG A 181 -20.30 26.09 16.09
N VAL A 182 -19.16 25.47 16.37
CA VAL A 182 -17.85 26.15 16.26
C VAL A 182 -17.57 26.53 14.81
N LEU A 183 -17.81 25.61 13.87
CA LEU A 183 -17.62 25.88 12.44
C LEU A 183 -18.59 26.96 11.92
N GLU A 184 -19.84 26.98 12.39
CA GLU A 184 -20.80 28.04 12.04
C GLU A 184 -20.35 29.42 12.54
N GLN A 185 -19.81 29.51 13.76
CA GLN A 185 -19.26 30.75 14.30
C GLN A 185 -18.04 31.23 13.52
N GLU A 186 -17.12 30.31 13.18
CA GLU A 186 -15.95 30.64 12.37
C GLU A 186 -16.35 31.11 10.97
N ASN A 187 -17.35 30.49 10.36
CA ASN A 187 -17.88 30.88 9.05
C ASN A 187 -18.55 32.27 9.09
N LEU A 188 -19.30 32.57 10.16
CA LEU A 188 -19.85 33.91 10.40
C LEU A 188 -18.75 34.96 10.56
N GLN A 189 -17.69 34.63 11.30
CA GLN A 189 -16.56 35.52 11.50
C GLN A 189 -15.79 35.80 10.20
N LEU A 190 -15.54 34.76 9.41
CA LEU A 190 -14.89 34.88 8.11
C LEU A 190 -15.71 35.72 7.14
N ASN A 191 -17.04 35.56 7.12
CA ASN A 191 -17.92 36.37 6.29
C ASN A 191 -17.94 37.84 6.71
N LYS A 192 -17.89 38.14 8.01
CA LYS A 192 -17.73 39.52 8.51
C LYS A 192 -16.39 40.11 8.08
N ASN A 193 -15.29 39.38 8.29
CA ASN A 193 -13.96 39.82 7.87
C ASN A 193 -13.89 40.07 6.35
N LEU A 194 -14.55 39.24 5.55
CA LEU A 194 -14.68 39.43 4.10
C LEU A 194 -15.49 40.69 3.74
N ALA A 195 -16.58 40.97 4.47
CA ALA A 195 -17.37 42.18 4.28
C ALA A 195 -16.57 43.44 4.66
N ASP A 196 -15.82 43.39 5.76
CA ASP A 196 -14.96 44.48 6.20
C ASP A 196 -13.83 44.74 5.20
N LEU A 197 -13.18 43.68 4.70
CA LEU A 197 -12.17 43.81 3.63
C LEU A 197 -12.77 44.39 2.34
N ARG A 198 -14.01 44.04 1.99
CA ARG A 198 -14.71 44.64 0.85
C ARG A 198 -15.04 46.11 1.08
N ASN A 199 -15.43 46.49 2.29
CA ASN A 199 -15.68 47.88 2.67
C ASN A 199 -14.39 48.72 2.72
N ILE A 200 -13.29 48.16 3.22
CA ILE A 200 -11.99 48.82 3.18
C ILE A 200 -11.55 49.03 1.72
N ARG A 201 -11.73 48.02 0.87
CA ARG A 201 -11.44 48.11 -0.57
C ARG A 201 -12.32 49.13 -1.29
N SER A 202 -13.59 49.28 -0.93
CA SER A 202 -14.46 50.31 -1.53
C SER A 202 -14.11 51.73 -1.03
N ILE A 203 -13.65 51.88 0.21
CA ILE A 203 -13.13 53.15 0.73
C ILE A 203 -11.81 53.55 0.05
N GLN A 204 -10.93 52.60 -0.26
CA GLN A 204 -9.70 52.86 -1.02
C GLN A 204 -9.96 53.25 -2.48
N VAL A 205 -11.02 52.74 -3.10
CA VAL A 205 -11.43 53.14 -4.46
C VAL A 205 -12.17 54.49 -4.47
N GLY A 206 -12.78 54.89 -3.35
CA GLY A 206 -13.46 56.19 -3.20
C GLY A 206 -12.53 57.40 -3.00
N ASN A 207 -11.23 57.18 -2.77
CA ASN A 207 -10.27 58.24 -2.48
C ASN A 207 -9.38 58.64 -3.68
N GLU A 208 -9.61 58.06 -4.87
CA GLU A 208 -8.97 58.44 -6.14
C GLU A 208 -9.94 59.19 -7.08
N GLY A 209 -10.65 60.19 -6.54
CA GLY A 209 -11.70 60.90 -7.26
C GLY A 209 -11.66 62.42 -7.10
N ASP A 210 -10.51 63.08 -7.32
CA ASP A 210 -10.50 64.50 -7.71
C ASP A 210 -9.28 64.82 -8.59
N GLY A 211 -9.52 65.29 -9.82
CA GLY A 211 -8.47 65.50 -10.82
C GLY A 211 -8.95 65.51 -12.27
N SER A 212 -9.80 66.48 -12.60
CA SER A 212 -10.30 66.80 -13.95
C SER A 212 -9.24 66.77 -15.08
N LYS A 213 -9.59 66.21 -16.26
CA LYS A 213 -9.92 67.01 -17.46
C LYS A 213 -10.22 66.17 -18.72
N LYS A 214 -11.30 66.58 -19.39
CA LYS A 214 -11.75 66.25 -20.76
C LYS A 214 -10.62 66.41 -21.79
N MET A 215 -10.66 65.60 -22.86
CA MET A 215 -10.90 66.06 -24.25
C MET A 215 -10.85 64.87 -25.22
N SER A 216 -11.95 64.62 -25.93
CA SER A 216 -11.95 64.02 -27.28
C SER A 216 -11.68 65.16 -28.29
N PRO A 217 -11.12 64.90 -29.49
CA PRO A 217 -11.96 64.48 -30.63
C PRO A 217 -11.31 63.50 -31.66
N THR A 218 -12.16 62.62 -32.20
CA THR A 218 -12.43 62.28 -33.61
C THR A 218 -11.33 61.90 -34.63
N ALA A 219 -11.57 60.73 -35.28
CA ALA A 219 -11.30 60.26 -36.66
C ALA A 219 -9.91 60.45 -37.31
N ASP A 220 -9.32 59.37 -37.83
CA ASP A 220 -9.57 58.98 -39.24
C ASP A 220 -9.07 57.56 -39.60
N SER A 221 -9.69 57.08 -40.67
CA SER A 221 -9.61 55.81 -41.41
C SER A 221 -8.22 55.24 -41.79
N ASN A 222 -8.10 53.90 -41.78
CA ASN A 222 -7.68 53.13 -42.96
C ASN A 222 -7.86 51.61 -42.83
N SER A 223 -8.19 51.01 -43.97
CA SER A 223 -8.74 49.67 -44.23
C SER A 223 -7.67 48.69 -44.74
N VAL A 224 -8.09 47.41 -44.88
CA VAL A 224 -7.54 46.32 -45.73
C VAL A 224 -6.39 45.51 -45.08
N ASN A 225 -6.32 44.17 -45.02
CA ASN A 225 -6.91 43.00 -45.72
C ASN A 225 -6.76 41.77 -44.77
N SER A 226 -7.74 40.89 -44.53
CA SER A 226 -8.15 39.69 -45.31
C SER A 226 -7.03 38.81 -45.88
N GLY A 227 -7.06 37.51 -45.55
CA GLY A 227 -6.21 36.49 -46.17
C GLY A 227 -6.28 35.12 -45.50
N MET A 228 -7.42 34.43 -45.63
CA MET A 228 -7.56 32.98 -45.38
C MET A 228 -6.77 32.16 -46.42
N ARG A 229 -6.10 31.10 -45.96
CA ARG A 229 -6.23 29.75 -46.49
C ARG A 229 -5.88 28.73 -45.42
#